data_AF-A0A7S3TL11-F1
#
_entry.id   AF-A0A7S3TL11-F1
#
_cell.length_a   1.000
_cell.length_b   1.000
_cell.length_c   1.000
_cell.angle_alpha   90.00
_cell.angle_beta   90.00
_cell.angle_gamma   90.00
#
_symmetry.space_group_name_H-M   'P 1'
#
loop_
_entity.id
_entity.type
_entity.pdbx_description
1 polymer ?
#
loop_
_entity_poly.entity_id
_entity_poly.type
_entity_poly.pdbx_seq_one_letter_code
_entity_poly.pdbx_strand_id
1 'polypeptide(L)'
;ASAEQAGGKDGDAAPESLTFLRALSALTSLEELVLTHNDIFGNTALELADALARMPNLRVVDLTRNRISGKAMKHIAAALSPRVKVLGGDSQGLCSGGLCAQ
;
A
#
# COMPACT_ATOMS: atom_id res chain seq x y z
N ALA A 1 23.85 -17.97 21.05
CA ALA A 1 23.57 -16.54 20.84
C ALA A 1 23.58 -16.33 19.32
N SER A 2 22.42 -16.33 18.66
CA SER A 2 21.48 -15.21 18.52
C SER A 2 22.08 -13.99 17.84
N ALA A 3 21.58 -13.72 16.62
CA ALA A 3 21.62 -12.49 15.82
C ALA A 3 23.03 -11.99 15.43
N GLU A 4 23.30 -11.60 14.20
CA GLU A 4 22.54 -10.59 13.47
C GLU A 4 22.68 -10.76 11.95
N GLN A 5 21.54 -10.93 11.30
CA GLN A 5 21.40 -11.05 9.87
C GLN A 5 21.28 -9.64 9.29
N ALA A 6 22.39 -9.02 8.91
CA ALA A 6 22.38 -7.81 8.09
C ALA A 6 22.57 -8.19 6.61
N GLY A 7 21.56 -8.86 6.06
CA GLY A 7 21.44 -9.06 4.62
C GLY A 7 21.03 -7.76 3.95
N GLY A 8 21.97 -6.84 3.77
CA GLY A 8 21.84 -5.70 2.86
C GLY A 8 21.84 -6.21 1.42
N LYS A 9 20.69 -6.74 0.98
CA LYS A 9 20.41 -7.03 -0.43
C LYS A 9 20.01 -5.73 -1.10
N ASP A 10 20.97 -4.83 -1.27
CA ASP A 10 20.89 -3.77 -2.27
C ASP A 10 21.19 -4.39 -3.63
N GLY A 11 20.28 -5.25 -4.08
CA GLY A 11 20.39 -5.99 -5.34
C GLY A 11 19.30 -5.55 -6.30
N ASP A 12 19.76 -4.92 -7.39
CA ASP A 12 19.13 -4.85 -8.72
C ASP A 12 17.90 -3.94 -8.92
N ALA A 13 18.07 -2.86 -9.70
CA ALA A 13 17.80 -2.89 -11.15
C ALA A 13 17.40 -1.52 -11.73
N ALA A 14 18.12 -1.14 -12.78
CA ALA A 14 17.80 -0.19 -13.86
C ALA A 14 17.99 1.34 -13.61
N PRO A 15 18.51 2.08 -14.61
CA PRO A 15 18.58 3.54 -14.58
C PRO A 15 17.18 4.13 -14.49
N GLU A 16 16.95 4.74 -13.34
CA GLU A 16 15.67 4.97 -12.67
C GLU A 16 14.83 6.05 -13.37
N SER A 17 13.80 5.66 -14.11
CA SER A 17 12.60 6.49 -14.10
C SER A 17 12.01 6.34 -12.70
N LEU A 18 12.33 7.28 -11.81
CA LEU A 18 11.77 7.33 -10.45
C LEU A 18 10.24 7.41 -10.57
N THR A 19 9.57 6.27 -10.57
CA THR A 19 8.12 6.22 -10.49
C THR A 19 7.70 6.74 -9.13
N PHE A 20 6.62 7.52 -9.12
CA PHE A 20 6.05 8.11 -7.91
C PHE A 20 5.96 7.13 -6.73
N LEU A 21 5.59 5.87 -7.00
CA LEU A 21 5.47 4.80 -6.00
C LEU A 21 6.79 4.42 -5.33
N ARG A 22 7.90 4.42 -6.08
CA ARG A 22 9.23 4.10 -5.56
C ARG A 22 9.72 5.22 -4.64
N ALA A 23 9.50 6.48 -5.05
CA ALA A 23 9.74 7.64 -4.19
C ALA A 23 8.86 7.60 -2.92
N LEU A 24 7.59 7.23 -3.06
CA LEU A 24 6.68 7.05 -1.92
C LEU A 24 7.21 6.01 -0.93
N SER A 25 7.68 4.86 -1.43
CA SER A 25 8.20 3.77 -0.60
C SER A 25 9.44 4.16 0.22
N ALA A 26 10.15 5.21 -0.18
CA ALA A 26 11.28 5.76 0.57
C ALA A 26 10.86 6.69 1.72
N LEU A 27 9.58 7.09 1.79
CA LEU A 27 9.04 7.95 2.83
C LEU A 27 8.71 7.14 4.10
N THR A 28 9.74 6.73 4.82
CA THR A 28 9.61 5.87 6.01
C THR A 28 8.97 6.57 7.22
N SER A 29 8.97 7.90 7.26
CA SER A 29 8.36 8.72 8.31
C SER A 29 6.93 9.18 8.00
N LEU A 30 6.36 8.77 6.85
CA LEU A 30 5.01 9.18 6.48
C LEU A 30 3.98 8.50 7.38
N GLU A 31 3.13 9.28 8.06
CA GLU A 31 2.04 8.76 8.90
C GLU A 31 0.70 8.73 8.15
N GLU A 32 0.46 9.69 7.28
CA GLU A 32 -0.82 9.85 6.59
C GLU A 32 -0.58 10.05 5.09
N LEU A 33 -1.27 9.24 4.28
CA LEU A 33 -1.23 9.32 2.83
C LEU A 33 -2.64 9.50 2.28
N VAL A 34 -2.87 10.58 1.55
CA VAL A 34 -4.16 10.88 0.93
C VAL A 34 -3.98 10.91 -0.58
N LEU A 35 -4.54 9.92 -1.28
CA LEU A 35 -4.55 9.80 -2.74
C LEU A 35 -5.98 9.78 -3.27
N THR A 36 -6.88 10.57 -2.68
CA THR A 36 -8.27 10.63 -3.11
C THR A 36 -8.42 11.18 -4.52
N HIS A 37 -9.41 10.68 -5.28
CA HIS A 37 -9.74 11.19 -6.61
C HIS A 37 -8.65 11.01 -7.67
N ASN A 38 -7.82 9.98 -7.52
CA ASN A 38 -6.85 9.60 -8.55
C ASN A 38 -7.41 8.46 -9.42
N ASP A 39 -6.92 8.35 -10.66
CA ASP A 39 -7.19 7.19 -11.50
C ASP A 39 -6.20 6.06 -11.18
N ILE A 40 -6.16 5.60 -9.92
CA ILE A 40 -5.38 4.43 -9.51
C ILE A 40 -6.17 3.17 -9.85
N PHE A 41 -5.63 2.32 -10.72
CA PHE A 41 -6.25 1.06 -11.13
C PHE A 41 -5.20 0.00 -11.54
N GLY A 42 -5.65 -1.25 -11.72
CA GLY A 42 -4.83 -2.33 -12.29
C GLY A 42 -3.51 -2.57 -11.54
N ASN A 43 -2.40 -2.60 -12.27
CA ASN A 43 -1.06 -2.83 -11.73
C ASN A 43 -0.59 -1.71 -10.79
N THR A 44 -0.97 -0.46 -11.03
CA THR A 44 -0.57 0.67 -10.17
C THR A 44 -1.06 0.49 -8.74
N ALA A 45 -2.23 -0.11 -8.54
CA ALA A 45 -2.74 -0.41 -7.20
C ALA A 45 -1.96 -1.53 -6.49
N LEU A 46 -1.41 -2.49 -7.25
CA LEU A 46 -0.57 -3.56 -6.70
C LEU A 46 0.81 -3.03 -6.32
N GLU A 47 1.43 -2.25 -7.19
CA GLU A 47 2.70 -1.57 -6.91
C GLU A 47 2.57 -0.60 -5.73
N LEU A 48 1.42 0.06 -5.61
CA LEU A 48 1.11 0.89 -4.44
C LEU A 48 1.06 0.06 -3.16
N ALA A 49 0.47 -1.14 -3.18
CA ALA A 49 0.45 -2.03 -2.02
C ALA A 49 1.87 -2.36 -1.54
N ASP A 50 2.77 -2.73 -2.46
CA ASP A 50 4.17 -3.03 -2.16
C ASP A 50 4.92 -1.80 -1.63
N ALA A 51 4.66 -0.63 -2.20
CA ALA A 51 5.23 0.62 -1.71
C ALA A 51 4.77 0.94 -0.28
N LEU A 52 3.48 0.80 0.01
CA LEU A 52 2.90 1.05 1.33
C LEU A 52 3.40 0.06 2.39
N ALA A 53 3.65 -1.19 2.01
CA ALA A 53 4.22 -2.20 2.91
C ALA A 53 5.61 -1.81 3.45
N ARG A 54 6.34 -0.96 2.73
CA ARG A 54 7.67 -0.47 3.11
C ARG A 54 7.62 0.77 4.02
N MET A 55 6.44 1.28 4.37
CA MET A 55 6.26 2.45 5.22
C MET A 55 5.84 2.04 6.65
N PRO A 56 6.79 1.90 7.59
CA PRO A 56 6.51 1.34 8.92
C PRO A 56 5.69 2.27 9.82
N ASN A 57 5.75 3.58 9.58
CA ASN A 57 5.05 4.58 10.39
C ASN A 57 3.68 4.98 9.82
N LEU A 58 3.27 4.37 8.71
CA LEU A 58 2.01 4.71 8.07
C LEU A 58 0.84 4.29 8.96
N ARG A 59 -0.14 5.18 9.12
CA ARG A 59 -1.31 5.01 9.99
C ARG A 59 -2.61 5.20 9.26
N VAL A 60 -2.64 6.10 8.27
CA VAL A 60 -3.85 6.38 7.51
C VAL A 60 -3.52 6.40 6.02
N VAL A 61 -4.33 5.71 5.23
CA VAL A 61 -4.26 5.73 3.76
C VAL A 61 -5.65 5.98 3.21
N ASP A 62 -5.82 7.07 2.48
CA ASP A 62 -7.09 7.40 1.84
C ASP A 62 -7.00 7.23 0.32
N LEU A 63 -7.71 6.23 -0.19
CA LEU A 63 -7.84 5.87 -1.60
C LEU A 63 -9.26 6.13 -2.10
N THR A 64 -10.04 6.97 -1.43
CA THR A 64 -11.43 7.24 -1.78
C THR A 64 -11.53 7.84 -3.18
N ARG A 65 -12.59 7.47 -3.93
CA ARG A 65 -12.81 7.90 -5.32
C ARG A 65 -11.65 7.54 -6.27
N ASN A 66 -11.02 6.38 -6.07
CA ASN A 66 -10.13 5.77 -7.06
C ASN A 66 -10.83 4.62 -7.80
N ARG A 67 -10.23 4.17 -8.91
CA ARG A 67 -10.71 3.02 -9.70
C ARG A 67 -10.04 1.70 -9.28
N ILE A 68 -9.88 1.49 -7.98
CA ILE A 68 -9.23 0.29 -7.45
C ILE A 68 -10.23 -0.86 -7.44
N SER A 69 -9.87 -1.98 -8.07
CA SER A 69 -10.68 -3.20 -8.04
C SER A 69 -10.66 -3.86 -6.66
N GLY A 70 -11.73 -4.55 -6.26
CA GLY A 70 -11.81 -5.24 -4.97
C GLY A 70 -10.66 -6.24 -4.71
N LYS A 71 -10.14 -6.90 -5.76
CA LYS A 71 -8.96 -7.78 -5.64
C LYS A 71 -7.70 -6.99 -5.26
N ALA A 72 -7.49 -5.83 -5.86
CA ALA A 72 -6.35 -4.97 -5.54
C ALA A 72 -6.49 -4.36 -4.14
N MET A 73 -7.71 -3.97 -3.71
CA MET A 73 -7.96 -3.52 -2.33
C MET A 73 -7.63 -4.61 -1.30
N LYS A 74 -7.98 -5.88 -1.56
CA LYS A 74 -7.58 -6.99 -0.68
C LYS A 74 -6.08 -7.15 -0.62
N HIS A 75 -5.38 -6.93 -1.73
CA HIS A 75 -3.92 -6.99 -1.78
C HIS A 75 -3.29 -5.84 -0.96
N ILE A 76 -3.79 -4.62 -1.12
CA ILE A 76 -3.38 -3.45 -0.32
C ILE A 76 -3.61 -3.71 1.17
N ALA A 77 -4.81 -4.20 1.54
CA ALA A 77 -5.14 -4.51 2.93
C ALA A 77 -4.26 -5.64 3.52
N ALA A 78 -3.84 -6.60 2.70
CA ALA A 78 -2.95 -7.69 3.12
C ALA A 78 -1.48 -7.25 3.22
N ALA A 79 -1.04 -6.32 2.38
CA ALA A 79 0.32 -5.78 2.38
C ALA A 79 0.53 -4.77 3.52
N LEU A 80 -0.54 -4.09 3.94
CA LEU A 80 -0.51 -3.13 5.04
C LEU A 80 -0.53 -3.80 6.40
N SER A 81 0.13 -3.15 7.37
CA SER A 81 0.02 -3.55 8.77
C SER A 81 -1.43 -3.38 9.26
N PRO A 82 -1.94 -4.25 10.17
CA PRO A 82 -3.31 -4.18 10.68
C PRO A 82 -3.62 -2.90 11.47
N ARG A 83 -2.61 -2.07 11.72
CA ARG A 83 -2.73 -0.76 12.38
C ARG A 83 -3.03 0.37 11.41
N VAL A 84 -2.85 0.14 10.10
CA VAL A 84 -3.09 1.16 9.08
C VAL A 84 -4.57 1.19 8.74
N LYS A 85 -5.17 2.36 8.86
CA LYS A 85 -6.55 2.61 8.48
C LYS A 85 -6.61 2.93 6.99
N VAL A 86 -7.27 2.09 6.21
CA VAL A 86 -7.50 2.32 4.78
C VAL A 86 -8.91 2.87 4.58
N LEU A 87 -9.02 4.02 3.92
CA LEU A 87 -10.27 4.66 3.51
C LEU A 87 -10.41 4.49 1.99
N GLY A 88 -11.62 4.20 1.47
CA GLY A 88 -11.86 4.17 0.02
C GLY A 88 -12.09 2.80 -0.63
N GLY A 89 -12.47 1.78 0.14
CA GLY A 89 -12.86 0.46 -0.41
C GLY A 89 -14.30 0.37 -0.91
N ASP A 90 -15.10 1.43 -0.76
CA ASP A 90 -16.56 1.38 -0.80
C ASP A 90 -17.18 1.26 -2.19
N SER A 91 -16.42 1.40 -3.28
CA SER A 91 -17.01 1.41 -4.61
C SER A 91 -17.22 0.05 -5.26
N GLN A 92 -16.50 -1.04 -4.94
CA GLN A 92 -16.62 -2.32 -5.70
C GLN A 92 -16.25 -3.62 -4.94
N GLY A 93 -16.77 -3.84 -3.74
CA GLY A 93 -16.96 -5.22 -3.23
C GLY A 93 -15.88 -5.80 -2.31
N LEU A 94 -15.79 -5.28 -1.08
CA LEU A 94 -15.24 -6.01 0.06
C LEU A 94 -16.30 -6.89 0.77
N CYS A 95 -17.42 -7.20 0.12
CA CYS A 95 -18.36 -8.22 0.58
C CYS A 95 -17.88 -9.63 0.21
N SER A 96 -16.76 -10.08 0.77
CA SER A 96 -16.47 -11.52 0.85
C SER A 96 -15.40 -11.77 1.91
N GLY A 97 -15.85 -11.96 3.16
CA GLY A 97 -14.97 -12.34 4.28
C GLY A 97 -15.25 -11.68 5.64
N GLY A 98 -16.50 -11.50 6.06
CA GLY A 98 -16.85 -11.64 7.49
C GLY A 98 -16.66 -10.48 8.48
N LEU A 99 -16.44 -9.22 8.08
CA LEU A 99 -16.56 -8.07 9.00
C LEU A 99 -17.19 -6.85 8.31
N CYS A 100 -18.46 -6.99 7.91
CA CYS A 100 -19.34 -5.82 7.90
C CYS A 100 -19.95 -5.78 9.30
N ALA A 101 -19.39 -4.94 10.18
CA ALA A 101 -19.95 -4.70 11.50
C ALA A 101 -21.33 -4.05 11.33
N GLN A 102 -22.35 -4.71 11.88
CA GLN A 102 -23.61 -4.13 12.30
C GLN A 102 -23.55 -3.91 13.80
#